data_AF-A0A7V7K0H3-F1
#
_entry.id   AF-A0A7V7K0H3-F1
#
_cell.length_a   1.000
_cell.length_b   1.000
_cell.length_c   1.000
_cell.angle_alpha   90.00
_cell.angle_beta   90.00
_cell.angle_gamma   90.00
#
_symmetry.space_group_name_H-M   'P 1'
#
loop_
_entity.id
_entity.type
_entity.pdbx_description
1 polymer ?
#
loop_
_entity_poly.entity_id
_entity_poly.type
_entity_poly.pdbx_seq_one_letter_code
_entity_poly.pdbx_strand_id
1 'polypeptide(L)'
;MNPEKPTPQIPTAEQPKVSAHALFTLLHEARKNIKLQQTLGINEYPASPGLNSFLQHRSAQPKTLPKTPAPILEKDLRPQPPPAVPATALADLEEELHRCRRCQLGQARDQLVFGHGNSGNQLMIIGDNPSREDNNSGSPFSGEAGTLLDKMLAAIGLSRNDVYLTNLTKCYAQPAPSPDSITACFPFLLRQIEAVAPKVICTMGPLASQKMLNASEPLIRLRGKFHKVKDIPLMATFHPEFLIKNQEMKKAVWHDLQLIQKKLEKPN
;
A
#
# COMPACT_ATOMS: atom_id res chain seq x y z
N MET A 1 29.68 23.60 -74.75
CA MET A 1 29.99 22.38 -73.97
C MET A 1 30.87 22.78 -72.80
N ASN A 2 30.30 22.86 -71.60
CA ASN A 2 30.99 22.64 -70.32
C ASN A 2 29.93 22.52 -69.21
N PRO A 3 30.22 21.78 -68.14
CA PRO A 3 29.37 20.70 -67.67
C PRO A 3 28.33 21.13 -66.63
N GLU A 4 27.19 20.45 -66.66
CA GLU A 4 26.18 20.47 -65.59
C GLU A 4 26.83 20.08 -64.26
N LYS A 5 26.75 20.98 -63.28
CA LYS A 5 27.09 20.68 -61.89
C LYS A 5 26.07 19.69 -61.32
N PRO A 6 26.50 18.58 -60.71
CA PRO A 6 25.58 17.64 -60.09
C PRO A 6 24.89 18.29 -58.88
N THR A 7 23.57 18.22 -58.88
CA THR A 7 22.71 18.57 -57.76
C THR A 7 23.05 17.66 -56.57
N PRO A 8 23.28 18.19 -55.35
CA PRO A 8 23.54 17.34 -54.20
C PRO A 8 22.24 16.60 -53.84
N GLN A 9 22.22 15.30 -54.13
CA GLN A 9 21.22 14.38 -53.60
C GLN A 9 21.42 14.30 -52.08
N ILE A 10 20.46 14.81 -51.32
CA ILE A 10 20.40 14.61 -49.88
C ILE A 10 19.98 13.15 -49.66
N PRO A 11 20.78 12.31 -48.98
CA PRO A 11 20.39 10.94 -48.71
C PRO A 11 19.17 10.95 -47.77
N THR A 12 18.08 10.31 -48.19
CA THR A 12 16.93 9.99 -47.37
C THR A 12 17.39 9.02 -46.27
N ALA A 13 17.85 9.57 -45.15
CA ALA A 13 18.17 8.78 -43.97
C ALA A 13 16.88 8.15 -43.46
N GLU A 14 16.78 6.82 -43.58
CA GLU A 14 15.78 6.00 -42.91
C GLU A 14 15.77 6.38 -41.42
N GLN A 15 14.65 6.93 -40.93
CA GLN A 15 14.56 7.32 -39.53
C GLN A 15 14.68 6.07 -38.65
N PRO A 16 15.60 6.05 -37.67
CA PRO A 16 15.83 4.87 -36.84
C PRO A 16 14.56 4.56 -36.02
N LYS A 17 13.98 3.39 -36.23
CA LYS A 17 12.85 2.90 -35.44
C LYS A 17 13.34 2.47 -34.06
N VAL A 18 12.88 3.15 -33.01
CA VAL A 18 13.20 2.81 -31.61
C VAL A 18 12.17 1.80 -31.09
N SER A 19 12.63 0.72 -30.46
CA SER A 19 11.73 -0.27 -29.86
C SER A 19 10.98 0.29 -28.65
N ALA A 20 9.76 -0.21 -28.39
CA ALA A 20 8.97 0.22 -27.24
C ALA A 20 9.73 0.01 -25.90
N HIS A 21 10.47 -1.10 -25.79
CA HIS A 21 11.31 -1.38 -24.62
C HIS A 21 12.42 -0.33 -24.45
N ALA A 22 13.13 0.04 -25.53
CA ALA A 22 14.16 1.07 -25.48
C ALA A 22 13.59 2.44 -25.08
N LEU A 23 12.37 2.77 -25.55
CA LEU A 23 11.68 3.99 -25.14
C LEU A 23 11.32 3.97 -23.64
N PHE A 24 10.82 2.84 -23.13
CA PHE A 24 10.52 2.69 -21.70
C PHE A 24 11.78 2.84 -20.83
N THR A 25 12.88 2.21 -21.23
CA THR A 25 14.16 2.31 -20.52
C THR A 25 14.68 3.75 -20.52
N LEU A 26 14.62 4.42 -21.68
CA LEU A 26 15.02 5.83 -21.80
C LEU A 26 14.17 6.76 -20.92
N LEU A 27 12.84 6.55 -20.87
CA LEU A 27 11.95 7.32 -19.99
C LEU A 27 12.23 7.07 -18.51
N HIS A 28 12.54 5.82 -18.14
CA HIS A 28 12.90 5.46 -16.79
C HIS A 28 14.22 6.11 -16.35
N GLU A 29 15.24 6.08 -17.20
CA GLU A 29 16.54 6.72 -16.95
C GLU A 29 16.44 8.25 -16.92
N ALA A 30 15.71 8.86 -17.85
CA ALA A 30 15.44 10.29 -17.86
C ALA A 30 14.78 10.73 -16.54
N ARG A 31 13.80 9.96 -16.05
CA ARG A 31 13.14 10.24 -14.76
C ARG A 31 14.08 10.14 -13.57
N LYS A 32 15.02 9.19 -13.59
CA LYS A 32 16.04 9.02 -12.54
C LYS A 32 17.01 10.20 -12.52
N ASN A 33 17.47 10.64 -13.70
CA ASN A 33 18.41 11.75 -13.83
C ASN A 33 17.78 13.10 -13.47
N ILE A 34 16.53 13.36 -13.85
CA ILE A 34 15.83 14.59 -13.46
C ILE A 34 15.67 14.66 -11.94
N LYS A 35 15.33 13.54 -11.27
CA LYS A 35 15.27 13.50 -9.80
C LYS A 35 16.61 13.82 -9.13
N LEU A 36 17.71 13.31 -9.68
CA LEU A 36 19.06 13.59 -9.19
C LEU A 36 19.40 15.09 -9.34
N GLN A 37 19.09 15.68 -10.49
CA GLN A 37 19.34 17.11 -10.74
C GLN A 37 18.51 18.01 -9.81
N GLN A 38 17.26 17.62 -9.51
CA GLN A 38 16.42 18.30 -8.52
C GLN A 38 17.03 18.25 -7.11
N THR A 39 17.63 17.13 -6.71
CA THR A 39 18.36 17.06 -5.43
C THR A 39 19.63 17.92 -5.40
N LEU A 40 20.17 18.27 -6.57
CA LEU A 40 21.28 19.20 -6.74
C LEU A 40 20.82 20.66 -6.89
N GLY A 41 19.52 20.93 -6.75
CA GLY A 41 18.94 22.29 -6.79
C GLY A 41 18.55 22.80 -8.17
N ILE A 42 18.67 21.97 -9.22
CA ILE A 42 18.28 22.34 -10.59
C ILE A 42 16.80 22.04 -10.77
N ASN A 43 15.97 23.09 -10.80
CA ASN A 43 14.51 22.97 -10.94
C ASN A 43 13.97 23.57 -12.25
N GLU A 44 14.83 24.28 -12.99
CA GLU A 44 14.49 24.92 -14.27
C GLU A 44 15.43 24.43 -15.37
N TYR A 45 14.87 24.22 -16.56
CA TYR A 45 15.60 23.71 -17.72
C TYR A 45 15.32 24.58 -18.94
N PRO A 46 16.33 24.89 -19.77
CA PRO A 46 16.13 25.68 -20.97
C PRO A 46 15.22 24.94 -21.95
N ALA A 47 14.16 25.61 -22.42
CA ALA A 47 13.22 25.05 -23.36
C ALA A 47 13.86 24.95 -24.76
N SER A 48 14.28 23.75 -25.15
CA SER A 48 14.74 23.50 -26.52
C SER A 48 13.57 23.57 -27.52
N PRO A 49 13.83 23.85 -28.81
CA PRO A 49 12.78 23.90 -29.83
C PRO A 49 11.94 22.61 -29.90
N GLY A 50 12.57 21.45 -29.71
CA GLY A 50 11.89 20.14 -29.67
C GLY A 50 11.02 19.94 -28.42
N LEU A 51 11.46 20.44 -27.26
CA LEU A 51 10.68 20.36 -26.02
C LEU A 51 9.46 21.27 -26.07
N ASN A 52 9.60 22.47 -26.64
CA ASN A 52 8.48 23.39 -26.84
C ASN A 52 7.41 22.82 -27.78
N SER A 53 7.82 22.23 -28.91
CA SER A 53 6.88 21.55 -29.82
C SER A 53 6.13 20.42 -29.11
N PHE A 54 6.85 19.58 -28.35
CA PHE A 54 6.21 18.50 -27.57
C PHE A 54 5.18 19.01 -26.54
N LEU A 55 5.50 20.08 -25.81
CA LEU A 55 4.60 20.66 -24.82
C LEU A 55 3.35 21.30 -25.46
N GLN A 56 3.51 21.93 -26.63
CA GLN A 56 2.41 22.55 -27.36
C GLN A 56 1.43 21.52 -27.94
N HIS A 57 1.91 20.35 -28.40
CA HIS A 57 1.05 19.29 -28.94
C HIS A 57 0.26 18.51 -27.87
N ARG A 58 0.59 18.66 -26.58
CA ARG A 58 -0.14 18.04 -25.46
C ARG A 58 -1.40 18.81 -25.03
N SER A 59 -1.64 19.97 -25.63
CA SER A 59 -2.78 20.86 -25.34
C SER A 59 -4.14 20.34 -25.84
N ALA A 60 -4.19 19.20 -26.53
CA ALA A 60 -5.45 18.57 -26.93
C ALA A 60 -5.89 17.55 -25.87
N GLN A 61 -6.81 17.98 -24.99
CA GLN A 61 -7.46 17.17 -23.96
C GLN A 61 -8.19 15.93 -24.50
N PRO A 62 -8.33 14.86 -23.69
CA PRO A 62 -9.52 14.02 -23.71
C PRO A 62 -10.61 14.54 -22.77
N LYS A 63 -11.82 14.53 -23.32
CA LYS A 63 -13.11 15.08 -22.86
C LYS A 63 -13.53 14.69 -21.44
N THR A 64 -14.24 15.63 -20.81
CA THR A 64 -14.96 15.55 -19.54
C THR A 64 -16.04 14.48 -19.53
N LEU A 65 -16.11 13.69 -18.45
CA LEU A 65 -17.28 12.87 -18.10
C LEU A 65 -18.35 13.75 -17.39
N PRO A 66 -19.66 13.46 -17.56
CA PRO A 66 -20.73 14.33 -17.11
C PRO A 66 -20.86 14.33 -15.57
N LYS A 67 -21.12 15.52 -15.01
CA LYS A 67 -21.58 15.71 -13.63
C LYS A 67 -23.08 15.41 -13.57
N THR A 68 -23.51 14.63 -12.58
CA THR A 68 -24.93 14.48 -12.19
C THR A 68 -25.03 14.85 -10.71
N PRO A 69 -26.13 15.48 -10.26
CA PRO A 69 -26.08 16.47 -9.20
C PRO A 69 -26.13 15.87 -7.81
N ALA A 70 -25.66 16.65 -6.84
CA ALA A 70 -25.76 16.37 -5.42
C ALA A 70 -27.22 16.34 -4.95
N PRO A 71 -27.59 15.44 -4.02
CA PRO A 71 -28.63 15.71 -3.05
C PRO A 71 -28.01 16.30 -1.78
N ILE A 72 -28.55 17.44 -1.37
CA ILE A 72 -28.45 18.00 -0.02
C ILE A 72 -29.75 17.61 0.69
N LEU A 73 -29.69 17.01 1.89
CA LEU A 73 -30.10 17.61 3.18
C LEU A 73 -30.13 16.54 4.28
N GLU A 74 -29.75 17.00 5.47
CA GLU A 74 -29.43 16.28 6.71
C GLU A 74 -30.62 15.58 7.38
N LYS A 75 -30.31 14.62 8.27
CA LYS A 75 -30.77 14.68 9.66
C LYS A 75 -30.01 13.75 10.60
N ASP A 76 -29.86 14.25 11.82
CA ASP A 76 -29.28 13.64 13.01
C ASP A 76 -29.51 12.14 13.17
N LEU A 77 -28.43 11.36 13.08
CA LEU A 77 -28.26 10.14 13.86
C LEU A 77 -26.80 10.11 14.32
N ARG A 78 -26.55 10.61 15.53
CA ARG A 78 -25.31 10.30 16.25
C ARG A 78 -25.20 8.77 16.31
N PRO A 79 -24.09 8.15 15.86
CA PRO A 79 -23.88 6.74 16.12
C PRO A 79 -23.77 6.58 17.64
N GLN A 80 -24.76 5.95 18.24
CA GLN A 80 -24.60 5.38 19.57
C GLN A 80 -23.40 4.41 19.51
N PRO A 81 -22.49 4.42 20.49
CA PRO A 81 -21.40 3.45 20.52
C PRO A 81 -22.01 2.05 20.42
N PRO A 82 -21.55 1.20 19.48
CA PRO A 82 -22.13 -0.13 19.34
C PRO A 82 -21.94 -0.89 20.65
N PRO A 83 -22.96 -1.68 21.08
CA PRO A 83 -22.79 -2.58 22.21
C PRO A 83 -21.60 -3.49 21.92
N ALA A 84 -20.79 -3.76 22.94
CA ALA A 84 -19.61 -4.61 22.84
C ALA A 84 -19.95 -5.89 22.06
N VAL A 85 -19.38 -6.03 20.87
CA VAL A 85 -19.64 -7.18 20.00
C VAL A 85 -18.97 -8.40 20.66
N PRO A 86 -19.72 -9.47 20.95
CA PRO A 86 -19.16 -10.63 21.65
C PRO A 86 -18.16 -11.38 20.77
N ALA A 87 -17.23 -12.10 21.42
CA ALA A 87 -16.19 -12.93 20.81
C ALA A 87 -16.68 -13.91 19.73
N THR A 88 -17.99 -14.18 19.66
CA THR A 88 -18.65 -14.99 18.62
C THR A 88 -18.46 -14.41 17.21
N ALA A 89 -18.38 -13.08 17.07
CA ALA A 89 -18.28 -12.44 15.76
C ALA A 89 -16.98 -12.76 15.01
N LEU A 90 -15.86 -12.97 15.72
CA LEU A 90 -14.59 -13.37 15.10
C LEU A 90 -14.60 -14.84 14.68
N ALA A 91 -15.17 -15.72 15.52
CA ALA A 91 -15.30 -17.15 15.22
C ALA A 91 -16.21 -17.38 14.00
N ASP A 92 -17.37 -16.71 13.94
CA ASP A 92 -18.28 -16.79 12.80
C ASP A 92 -17.61 -16.31 11.49
N LEU A 93 -16.80 -15.25 11.61
CA LEU A 93 -16.05 -14.70 10.48
C LEU A 93 -14.94 -15.64 10.00
N GLU A 94 -14.28 -16.34 10.92
CA GLU A 94 -13.27 -17.34 10.62
C GLU A 94 -13.90 -18.53 9.86
N GLU A 95 -15.04 -19.04 10.32
CA GLU A 95 -15.77 -20.09 9.61
C GLU A 95 -16.20 -19.67 8.19
N GLU A 96 -16.72 -18.45 8.03
CA GLU A 96 -17.06 -17.91 6.70
C GLU A 96 -15.82 -17.86 5.80
N LEU A 97 -14.68 -17.41 6.33
CA LEU A 97 -13.42 -17.34 5.59
C LEU A 97 -12.85 -18.72 5.26
N HIS A 98 -13.06 -19.75 6.08
CA HIS A 98 -12.71 -21.14 5.73
C HIS A 98 -13.47 -21.65 4.50
N ARG A 99 -14.69 -21.17 4.26
CA ARG A 99 -15.50 -21.54 3.08
C ARG A 99 -15.38 -20.54 1.92
N CYS A 100 -14.69 -19.41 2.12
CA CYS A 100 -14.57 -18.36 1.11
C CYS A 100 -13.89 -18.84 -0.18
N ARG A 101 -14.50 -18.52 -1.33
CA ARG A 101 -14.00 -18.76 -2.70
C ARG A 101 -14.16 -17.54 -3.62
N ARG A 102 -14.28 -16.33 -3.04
CA ARG A 102 -14.63 -15.07 -3.73
C ARG A 102 -13.55 -14.54 -4.70
N CYS A 103 -12.33 -15.10 -4.68
CA CYS A 103 -11.25 -14.74 -5.60
C CYS A 103 -10.39 -15.97 -5.94
N GLN A 104 -9.50 -15.83 -6.92
CA GLN A 104 -8.60 -16.90 -7.36
C GLN A 104 -7.73 -17.44 -6.23
N LEU A 105 -7.24 -16.57 -5.33
CA LEU A 105 -6.46 -17.01 -4.17
C LEU A 105 -7.29 -17.86 -3.21
N GLY A 106 -8.55 -17.49 -2.97
CA GLY A 106 -9.46 -18.27 -2.14
C GLY A 106 -9.73 -19.67 -2.69
N GLN A 107 -9.72 -19.82 -4.02
CA GLN A 107 -9.93 -21.08 -4.73
C GLN A 107 -8.69 -21.97 -4.74
N ALA A 108 -7.50 -21.38 -4.86
CA ALA A 108 -6.24 -22.09 -4.99
C ALA A 108 -5.48 -22.28 -3.67
N ARG A 109 -5.89 -21.63 -2.58
CA ARG A 109 -5.16 -21.69 -1.30
C ARG A 109 -5.11 -23.11 -0.74
N ASP A 110 -4.00 -23.37 -0.07
CA ASP A 110 -3.83 -24.53 0.80
C ASP A 110 -4.41 -24.23 2.19
N GLN A 111 -3.95 -23.14 2.81
CA GLN A 111 -4.28 -22.79 4.18
C GLN A 111 -4.92 -21.40 4.29
N LEU A 112 -5.80 -21.23 5.28
CA LEU A 112 -6.27 -19.90 5.68
C LEU A 112 -5.24 -19.26 6.61
N VAL A 113 -4.96 -17.98 6.41
CA VAL A 113 -4.27 -17.15 7.41
C VAL A 113 -5.26 -16.07 7.87
N PHE A 114 -6.05 -16.39 8.90
CA PHE A 114 -7.15 -15.55 9.37
C PHE A 114 -6.65 -14.33 10.13
N GLY A 115 -5.92 -14.58 11.21
CA GLY A 115 -5.48 -13.59 12.19
C GLY A 115 -5.10 -14.29 13.49
N HIS A 116 -4.42 -13.56 14.38
CA HIS A 116 -4.08 -14.06 15.72
C HIS A 116 -4.28 -12.95 16.74
N GLY A 117 -4.97 -13.26 17.83
CA GLY A 117 -5.34 -12.31 18.89
C GLY A 117 -6.82 -12.41 19.23
N ASN A 118 -7.27 -11.58 20.17
CA ASN A 118 -8.62 -11.59 20.72
C ASN A 118 -9.36 -10.27 20.43
N SER A 119 -10.66 -10.25 20.72
CA SER A 119 -11.42 -8.99 20.80
C SER A 119 -10.89 -8.12 21.95
N GLY A 120 -10.84 -6.79 21.76
CA GLY A 120 -10.41 -5.85 22.79
C GLY A 120 -8.89 -5.60 22.86
N ASN A 121 -8.11 -6.22 21.98
CA ASN A 121 -6.71 -5.88 21.80
C ASN A 121 -6.56 -4.40 21.39
N GLN A 122 -5.73 -3.66 22.12
CA GLN A 122 -5.64 -2.20 21.96
C GLN A 122 -4.97 -1.78 20.64
N LEU A 123 -4.13 -2.64 20.08
CA LEU A 123 -3.41 -2.43 18.84
C LEU A 123 -3.73 -3.55 17.85
N MET A 124 -4.11 -3.17 16.63
CA MET A 124 -4.26 -4.09 15.51
C MET A 124 -3.15 -3.86 14.48
N ILE A 125 -2.43 -4.90 14.10
CA ILE A 125 -1.35 -4.86 13.11
C ILE A 125 -1.81 -5.58 11.83
N ILE A 126 -1.67 -4.91 10.70
CA ILE A 126 -2.16 -5.37 9.40
C ILE A 126 -1.00 -5.40 8.40
N GLY A 127 -0.57 -6.60 7.99
CA GLY A 127 0.39 -6.79 6.89
C GLY A 127 -0.27 -6.77 5.51
N ASP A 128 0.54 -6.86 4.44
CA ASP A 128 0.05 -6.79 3.06
C ASP A 128 -0.62 -8.10 2.60
N ASN A 129 0.09 -9.21 2.72
CA ASN A 129 -0.40 -10.55 2.42
C ASN A 129 0.38 -11.58 3.23
N PRO A 130 -0.20 -12.78 3.47
CA PRO A 130 0.52 -13.85 4.14
C PRO A 130 1.80 -14.20 3.37
N SER A 131 2.89 -14.50 4.10
CA SER A 131 4.10 -15.10 3.53
C SER A 131 3.93 -16.61 3.32
N ARG A 132 4.96 -17.27 2.78
CA ARG A 132 4.97 -18.73 2.65
C ARG A 132 5.00 -19.39 4.03
N GLU A 133 5.76 -18.82 4.94
CA GLU A 133 5.86 -19.26 6.34
C GLU A 133 4.52 -19.10 7.06
N ASP A 134 3.80 -17.98 6.81
CA ASP A 134 2.45 -17.77 7.35
C ASP A 134 1.46 -18.81 6.82
N ASN A 135 1.55 -19.13 5.52
CA ASN A 135 0.70 -20.15 4.92
C ASN A 135 0.93 -21.52 5.57
N ASN A 136 2.19 -21.89 5.78
CA ASN A 136 2.54 -23.18 6.37
C ASN A 136 2.15 -23.27 7.86
N SER A 137 2.22 -22.16 8.60
CA SER A 137 1.85 -22.13 10.01
C SER A 137 0.36 -21.88 10.26
N GLY A 138 -0.34 -21.26 9.30
CA GLY A 138 -1.72 -20.77 9.45
C GLY A 138 -1.82 -19.47 10.25
N SER A 139 -0.70 -18.88 10.65
CA SER A 139 -0.66 -17.72 11.54
C SER A 139 0.12 -16.56 10.90
N PRO A 140 -0.41 -15.33 10.96
CA PRO A 140 0.26 -14.19 10.33
C PRO A 140 1.55 -13.83 11.06
N PHE A 141 2.52 -13.26 10.32
CA PHE A 141 3.82 -12.86 10.85
C PHE A 141 4.54 -14.03 11.54
N SER A 142 4.78 -15.08 10.78
CA SER A 142 5.57 -16.25 11.13
C SER A 142 7.01 -16.14 10.59
N GLY A 143 7.86 -17.11 10.95
CA GLY A 143 9.25 -17.17 10.50
C GLY A 143 10.13 -16.01 11.01
N GLU A 144 11.09 -15.58 10.19
CA GLU A 144 12.05 -14.54 10.56
C GLU A 144 11.37 -13.17 10.71
N ALA A 145 10.42 -12.84 9.82
CA ALA A 145 9.63 -11.61 9.90
C ALA A 145 8.81 -11.55 11.20
N GLY A 146 8.22 -12.68 11.60
CA GLY A 146 7.56 -12.85 12.88
C GLY A 146 8.48 -12.63 14.08
N THR A 147 9.65 -13.24 14.05
CA THR A 147 10.64 -13.10 15.14
C THR A 147 11.11 -11.65 15.29
N LEU A 148 11.25 -10.91 14.18
CA LEU A 148 11.55 -9.48 14.23
C LEU A 148 10.38 -8.68 14.79
N LEU A 149 9.14 -9.00 14.38
CA LEU A 149 7.95 -8.36 14.93
C LEU A 149 7.85 -8.55 16.45
N ASP A 150 8.17 -9.75 16.96
CA ASP A 150 8.17 -10.02 18.40
C ASP A 150 9.15 -9.13 19.16
N LYS A 151 10.35 -8.94 18.62
CA LYS A 151 11.34 -8.01 19.17
C LYS A 151 10.84 -6.56 19.12
N MET A 152 10.16 -6.17 18.04
CA MET A 152 9.58 -4.84 17.88
C MET A 152 8.47 -4.57 18.90
N LEU A 153 7.59 -5.53 19.14
CA LEU A 153 6.53 -5.46 20.15
C LEU A 153 7.12 -5.38 21.56
N ALA A 154 8.07 -6.26 21.88
CA ALA A 154 8.73 -6.28 23.17
C ALA A 154 9.42 -4.95 23.49
N ALA A 155 10.01 -4.29 22.48
CA ALA A 155 10.65 -2.99 22.64
C ALA A 155 9.68 -1.86 23.02
N ILE A 156 8.39 -1.99 22.69
CA ILE A 156 7.33 -1.06 23.14
C ILE A 156 6.50 -1.59 24.31
N GLY A 157 6.97 -2.67 24.97
CA GLY A 157 6.32 -3.25 26.14
C GLY A 157 5.05 -4.05 25.82
N LEU A 158 4.89 -4.53 24.58
CA LEU A 158 3.77 -5.37 24.16
C LEU A 158 4.25 -6.79 23.81
N SER A 159 3.33 -7.74 23.86
CA SER A 159 3.49 -9.11 23.37
C SER A 159 2.48 -9.42 22.26
N ARG A 160 2.59 -10.59 21.62
CA ARG A 160 1.59 -11.05 20.65
C ARG A 160 0.18 -11.15 21.23
N ASN A 161 0.06 -11.42 22.53
CA ASN A 161 -1.23 -11.51 23.20
C ASN A 161 -1.90 -10.14 23.41
N ASP A 162 -1.11 -9.06 23.36
CA ASP A 162 -1.59 -7.68 23.55
C ASP A 162 -2.03 -7.03 22.24
N VAL A 163 -1.78 -7.67 21.10
CA VAL A 163 -2.12 -7.17 19.77
C VAL A 163 -2.99 -8.14 18.98
N TYR A 164 -3.74 -7.61 18.02
CA TYR A 164 -4.40 -8.41 16.99
C TYR A 164 -3.60 -8.35 15.70
N LEU A 165 -3.05 -9.48 15.26
CA LEU A 165 -2.25 -9.61 14.05
C LEU A 165 -3.12 -10.13 12.90
N THR A 166 -3.03 -9.50 11.74
CA THR A 166 -3.67 -10.02 10.52
C THR A 166 -3.03 -9.44 9.26
N ASN A 167 -3.54 -9.82 8.08
CA ASN A 167 -3.09 -9.33 6.78
C ASN A 167 -4.25 -8.74 5.97
N LEU A 168 -3.98 -7.86 5.01
CA LEU A 168 -5.00 -7.29 4.13
C LEU A 168 -5.71 -8.38 3.32
N THR A 169 -4.96 -9.36 2.82
CA THR A 169 -5.49 -10.59 2.23
C THR A 169 -5.28 -11.77 3.17
N LYS A 170 -6.12 -12.81 3.11
CA LYS A 170 -6.06 -13.99 4.02
C LYS A 170 -5.44 -15.23 3.39
N CYS A 171 -5.01 -15.13 2.14
CA CYS A 171 -4.52 -16.23 1.34
C CYS A 171 -3.14 -15.85 0.80
N TYR A 172 -2.20 -16.78 0.83
CA TYR A 172 -0.86 -16.58 0.30
C TYR A 172 -0.89 -16.27 -1.21
N ALA A 173 -0.03 -15.35 -1.62
CA ALA A 173 0.16 -14.98 -3.02
C ALA A 173 1.64 -14.68 -3.30
N GLN A 174 2.18 -15.31 -4.34
CA GLN A 174 3.46 -14.93 -4.95
C GLN A 174 3.31 -15.07 -6.47
N PRO A 175 3.35 -13.98 -7.26
CA PRO A 175 3.60 -12.58 -6.88
C PRO A 175 2.49 -11.95 -6.03
N ALA A 176 2.64 -10.66 -5.67
CA ALA A 176 1.69 -9.90 -4.87
C ALA A 176 0.22 -10.03 -5.37
N PRO A 177 -0.77 -9.98 -4.46
CA PRO A 177 -2.17 -10.20 -4.82
C PRO A 177 -2.70 -9.17 -5.82
N SER A 178 -3.56 -9.62 -6.72
CA SER A 178 -4.22 -8.74 -7.69
C SER A 178 -5.15 -7.72 -7.01
N PRO A 179 -5.43 -6.56 -7.63
CA PRO A 179 -6.40 -5.59 -7.12
C PRO A 179 -7.79 -6.19 -6.85
N ASP A 180 -8.22 -7.14 -7.68
CA ASP A 180 -9.49 -7.86 -7.51
C ASP A 180 -9.47 -8.74 -6.26
N SER A 181 -8.37 -9.44 -6.01
CA SER A 181 -8.21 -10.28 -4.81
C SER A 181 -8.21 -9.42 -3.54
N ILE A 182 -7.53 -8.27 -3.58
CA ILE A 182 -7.56 -7.29 -2.49
C ILE A 182 -8.98 -6.80 -2.26
N THR A 183 -9.68 -6.39 -3.32
CA THR A 183 -11.05 -5.86 -3.24
C THR A 183 -12.04 -6.90 -2.72
N ALA A 184 -11.91 -8.16 -3.15
CA ALA A 184 -12.75 -9.25 -2.66
C ALA A 184 -12.50 -9.58 -1.18
N CYS A 185 -11.25 -9.44 -0.71
CA CYS A 185 -10.87 -9.80 0.65
C CYS A 185 -11.07 -8.65 1.66
N PHE A 186 -11.03 -7.40 1.20
CA PHE A 186 -11.10 -6.21 2.05
C PHE A 186 -12.34 -6.11 2.97
N PRO A 187 -13.56 -6.50 2.55
CA PRO A 187 -14.73 -6.50 3.44
C PRO A 187 -14.55 -7.36 4.69
N PHE A 188 -13.81 -8.47 4.60
CA PHE A 188 -13.52 -9.31 5.76
C PHE A 188 -12.59 -8.62 6.76
N LEU A 189 -11.59 -7.88 6.26
CA LEU A 189 -10.72 -7.08 7.11
C LEU A 189 -11.52 -5.99 7.86
N LEU A 190 -12.45 -5.33 7.18
CA LEU A 190 -13.30 -4.32 7.83
C LEU A 190 -14.14 -4.93 8.97
N ARG A 191 -14.71 -6.12 8.75
CA ARG A 191 -15.44 -6.87 9.80
C ARG A 191 -14.53 -7.29 10.95
N GLN A 192 -13.27 -7.66 10.69
CA GLN A 192 -12.30 -7.92 11.76
C GLN A 192 -12.01 -6.64 12.56
N ILE A 193 -11.81 -5.49 11.90
CA ILE A 193 -11.58 -4.21 12.59
C ILE A 193 -12.77 -3.86 13.48
N GLU A 194 -13.99 -4.06 12.99
CA GLU A 194 -15.22 -3.81 13.75
C GLU A 194 -15.36 -4.75 14.96
N ALA A 195 -15.04 -6.04 14.80
CA ALA A 195 -15.11 -7.02 15.89
C ALA A 195 -14.00 -6.87 16.93
N VAL A 196 -12.79 -6.50 16.50
CA VAL A 196 -11.65 -6.27 17.41
C VAL A 196 -11.77 -4.94 18.14
N ALA A 197 -12.36 -3.93 17.49
CA ALA A 197 -12.49 -2.56 17.98
C ALA A 197 -11.17 -1.98 18.55
N PRO A 198 -10.07 -1.95 17.78
CA PRO A 198 -8.77 -1.54 18.29
C PRO A 198 -8.71 -0.04 18.57
N LYS A 199 -7.90 0.37 19.56
CA LYS A 199 -7.62 1.79 19.82
C LYS A 199 -6.71 2.40 18.76
N VAL A 200 -5.79 1.61 18.20
CA VAL A 200 -4.83 2.03 17.17
C VAL A 200 -4.68 0.93 16.12
N ILE A 201 -4.58 1.31 14.86
CA ILE A 201 -4.22 0.42 13.75
C ILE A 201 -2.79 0.74 13.30
N CYS A 202 -1.98 -0.29 13.06
CA CYS A 202 -0.66 -0.19 12.45
C CYS A 202 -0.64 -1.01 11.16
N THR A 203 -0.44 -0.37 10.02
CA THR A 203 -0.26 -1.08 8.74
C THR A 203 1.22 -1.25 8.44
N MET A 204 1.62 -2.46 8.09
CA MET A 204 3.00 -2.83 7.80
C MET A 204 3.11 -3.22 6.32
N GLY A 205 3.56 -2.29 5.48
CA GLY A 205 3.70 -2.51 4.04
C GLY A 205 2.85 -1.57 3.17
N PRO A 206 3.20 -1.45 1.87
CA PRO A 206 2.53 -0.52 0.96
C PRO A 206 1.07 -0.89 0.67
N LEU A 207 0.73 -2.17 0.46
CA LEU A 207 -0.62 -2.54 0.01
C LEU A 207 -1.67 -2.28 1.08
N ALA A 208 -1.42 -2.72 2.31
CA ALA A 208 -2.28 -2.48 3.47
C ALA A 208 -2.43 -0.99 3.74
N SER A 209 -1.31 -0.25 3.75
CA SER A 209 -1.32 1.19 4.03
C SER A 209 -2.11 1.97 2.96
N GLN A 210 -1.86 1.71 1.68
CA GLN A 210 -2.55 2.38 0.58
C GLN A 210 -4.03 2.03 0.54
N LYS A 211 -4.39 0.75 0.72
CA LYS A 211 -5.79 0.32 0.71
C LYS A 211 -6.58 0.88 1.89
N MET A 212 -6.01 0.86 3.10
CA MET A 212 -6.67 1.38 4.30
C MET A 212 -6.85 2.90 4.27
N LEU A 213 -5.90 3.62 3.69
CA LEU A 213 -5.94 5.09 3.60
C LEU A 213 -6.61 5.60 2.32
N ASN A 214 -7.01 4.70 1.41
CA ASN A 214 -7.44 5.05 0.05
C ASN A 214 -6.45 6.01 -0.64
N ALA A 215 -5.15 5.75 -0.46
CA ALA A 215 -4.05 6.59 -0.89
C ALA A 215 -3.29 5.96 -2.07
N SER A 216 -2.74 6.80 -2.95
CA SER A 216 -1.90 6.36 -4.07
C SER A 216 -0.41 6.64 -3.85
N GLU A 217 -0.11 7.39 -2.79
CA GLU A 217 1.23 7.79 -2.41
C GLU A 217 2.10 6.60 -1.98
N PRO A 218 3.42 6.67 -2.20
CA PRO A 218 4.33 5.65 -1.72
C PRO A 218 4.38 5.62 -0.19
N LEU A 219 4.61 4.43 0.37
CA LEU A 219 4.66 4.19 1.82
C LEU A 219 5.56 5.18 2.58
N ILE A 220 6.69 5.60 1.99
CA ILE A 220 7.61 6.54 2.61
C ILE A 220 6.98 7.91 2.93
N ARG A 221 5.94 8.33 2.19
CA ARG A 221 5.19 9.57 2.45
C ARG A 221 4.04 9.37 3.44
N LEU A 222 3.59 8.13 3.59
CA LEU A 222 2.49 7.76 4.48
C LEU A 222 2.99 7.49 5.91
N ARG A 223 4.21 6.96 6.07
CA ARG A 223 4.76 6.57 7.36
C ARG A 223 5.12 7.74 8.29
N GLY A 224 5.28 7.43 9.58
CA GLY A 224 5.78 8.36 10.60
C GLY A 224 4.80 9.45 11.02
N LYS A 225 3.53 9.32 10.65
CA LYS A 225 2.44 10.21 11.08
C LYS A 225 1.16 9.41 11.26
N PHE A 226 0.32 9.87 12.19
CA PHE A 226 -1.01 9.30 12.35
C PHE A 226 -1.95 9.84 11.27
N HIS A 227 -2.64 8.90 10.65
CA HIS A 227 -3.81 9.13 9.83
C HIS A 227 -5.06 8.72 10.59
N LYS A 228 -6.23 8.94 10.00
CA LYS A 228 -7.51 8.55 10.58
C LYS A 228 -8.25 7.67 9.57
N VAL A 229 -8.62 6.46 9.98
CA VAL A 229 -9.51 5.59 9.21
C VAL A 229 -10.77 5.40 10.02
N LYS A 230 -11.91 5.88 9.50
CA LYS A 230 -13.14 6.10 10.28
C LYS A 230 -12.81 7.00 11.49
N ASP A 231 -12.81 6.45 12.70
CA ASP A 231 -12.42 7.13 13.94
C ASP A 231 -11.20 6.55 14.64
N ILE A 232 -10.51 5.60 13.99
CA ILE A 232 -9.37 4.90 14.56
C ILE A 232 -8.07 5.52 14.02
N PRO A 233 -7.13 5.95 14.88
CA PRO A 233 -5.82 6.40 14.45
C PRO A 233 -5.05 5.26 13.78
N LEU A 234 -4.49 5.55 12.60
CA LEU A 234 -3.70 4.60 11.80
C LEU A 234 -2.26 5.10 11.63
N MET A 235 -1.28 4.27 11.97
CA MET A 235 0.13 4.49 11.66
C MET A 235 0.56 3.54 10.55
N ALA A 236 1.11 4.07 9.45
CA ALA A 236 1.74 3.26 8.41
C ALA A 236 3.23 3.10 8.69
N THR A 237 3.79 1.91 8.47
CA THR A 237 5.22 1.64 8.64
C THR A 237 5.72 0.54 7.70
N PHE A 238 7.03 0.27 7.72
CA PHE A 238 7.63 -0.78 6.88
C PHE A 238 7.36 -2.17 7.44
N HIS A 239 7.21 -3.13 6.53
CA HIS A 239 7.02 -4.53 6.89
C HIS A 239 8.32 -5.14 7.48
N PRO A 240 8.25 -6.03 8.49
CA PRO A 240 9.44 -6.67 9.07
C PRO A 240 10.30 -7.39 8.02
N GLU A 241 9.69 -8.04 7.03
CA GLU A 241 10.44 -8.70 5.94
C GLU A 241 11.27 -7.71 5.10
N PHE A 242 10.79 -6.46 4.94
CA PHE A 242 11.55 -5.41 4.28
C PHE A 242 12.74 -4.96 5.15
N LEU A 243 12.57 -4.88 6.47
CA LEU A 243 13.61 -4.47 7.42
C LEU A 243 14.75 -5.48 7.60
N ILE A 244 14.46 -6.77 7.39
CA ILE A 244 15.50 -7.82 7.37
C ILE A 244 16.52 -7.51 6.27
N LYS A 245 16.02 -7.13 5.08
CA LYS A 245 16.83 -6.81 3.89
C LYS A 245 17.42 -5.39 3.94
N ASN A 246 16.78 -4.46 4.64
CA ASN A 246 17.11 -3.02 4.66
C ASN A 246 17.25 -2.53 6.11
N GLN A 247 18.37 -2.86 6.75
CA GLN A 247 18.55 -2.66 8.19
C GLN A 247 18.62 -1.19 8.61
N GLU A 248 19.05 -0.31 7.71
CA GLU A 248 19.12 1.14 7.91
C GLU A 248 17.75 1.75 8.21
N MET A 249 16.67 1.12 7.73
CA MET A 249 15.30 1.57 7.94
C MET A 249 14.74 1.19 9.32
N LYS A 250 15.44 0.36 10.11
CA LYS A 250 15.02 -0.04 11.47
C LYS A 250 14.86 1.18 12.39
N LYS A 251 15.76 2.17 12.29
CA LYS A 251 15.66 3.41 13.09
C LYS A 251 14.37 4.18 12.80
N ALA A 252 13.97 4.21 11.53
CA ALA A 252 12.75 4.89 11.12
C ALA A 252 11.53 4.18 11.71
N VAL A 253 11.44 2.85 11.61
CA VAL A 253 10.33 2.07 12.16
C VAL A 253 10.28 2.14 13.68
N TRP A 254 11.44 2.14 14.34
CA TRP A 254 11.50 2.35 15.78
C TRP A 254 10.82 3.65 16.21
N HIS A 255 11.05 4.74 15.49
CA HIS A 255 10.36 6.00 15.76
C HIS A 255 8.83 5.88 15.62
N ASP A 256 8.34 5.18 14.58
CA ASP A 256 6.90 4.96 14.39
C ASP A 256 6.29 4.16 15.56
N LEU A 257 6.99 3.12 16.02
CA LEU A 257 6.56 2.32 17.17
C LEU A 257 6.51 3.13 18.46
N GLN A 258 7.47 4.02 18.69
CA GLN A 258 7.44 4.93 19.85
C GLN A 258 6.25 5.89 19.79
N LEU A 259 5.85 6.35 18.60
CA LEU A 259 4.64 7.16 18.45
C LEU A 259 3.36 6.36 18.75
N ILE A 260 3.31 5.08 18.35
CA ILE A 260 2.23 4.16 18.70
C ILE A 260 2.16 3.94 20.21
N GLN A 261 3.29 3.63 20.85
CA GLN A 261 3.37 3.45 22.30
C GLN A 261 2.80 4.65 23.05
N LYS A 262 3.29 5.87 22.72
CA LYS A 262 2.79 7.12 23.32
C LYS A 262 1.31 7.36 23.08
N LYS A 263 0.74 6.86 21.97
CA LYS A 263 -0.69 7.00 21.67
C LYS A 263 -1.53 6.01 22.47
N LEU A 264 -1.01 4.83 22.76
CA LEU A 264 -1.66 3.81 23.59
C LEU A 264 -1.64 4.16 25.08
N GLU A 265 -0.58 4.82 25.56
CA GLU A 265 -0.44 5.26 26.96
C GLU A 265 -1.38 6.40 27.34
N LYS A 266 -1.79 7.25 26.38
CA LYS A 266 -2.70 8.36 26.66
C LYS A 266 -4.11 7.81 26.86
N PRO A 267 -4.73 7.95 28.05
CA PRO A 267 -6.16 7.72 28.17
C PRO A 267 -6.90 8.72 27.28
N ASN A 268 -7.82 8.22 26.46
CA ASN A 268 -8.73 9.02 25.62
C ASN A 268 -9.66 9.87 26.48
#